data_AF-A0A7C6KB85-F1
#
_entry.id   AF-A0A7C6KB85-F1
#
_cell.length_a   1.000
_cell.length_b   1.000
_cell.length_c   1.000
_cell.angle_alpha   90.00
_cell.angle_beta   90.00
_cell.angle_gamma   90.00
#
_symmetry.space_group_name_H-M   'P 1'
#
loop_
_entity.id
_entity.type
_entity.pdbx_description
1 polymer ?
#
loop_
_entity_poly.entity_id
_entity_poly.type
_entity_poly.pdbx_seq_one_letter_code
_entity_poly.pdbx_strand_id
1 'polypeptide(L)' 'MKFKYVRRMRNIRATEIRELLKLTQMPEVISFAGGMPASELFSVDEFRKARNGNWRHDII' A
#
# COMPACT_ATOMS: atom_id res chain seq x y z
N MET A 1 6.10 31.36 -4.14
CA MET A 1 7.07 30.61 -3.32
C MET A 1 7.78 29.58 -4.21
N LYS A 2 9.11 29.63 -4.34
CA LYS A 2 9.88 28.74 -5.23
C LYS A 2 10.45 27.59 -4.41
N PHE A 3 9.86 26.39 -4.50
CA PHE A 3 10.35 25.23 -3.76
C PHE A 3 11.65 24.71 -4.37
N LYS A 4 12.66 24.48 -3.54
CA LYS A 4 13.96 23.93 -3.95
C LYS A 4 13.97 22.43 -3.65
N TYR A 5 13.80 21.62 -4.68
CA TYR A 5 13.82 20.15 -4.55
C TYR A 5 15.24 19.60 -4.57
N VAL A 6 15.46 18.47 -3.90
CA VAL A 6 16.74 17.74 -3.94
C VAL A 6 16.92 17.03 -5.29
N ARG A 7 18.16 16.94 -5.78
CA ARG A 7 18.48 16.43 -7.13
C ARG A 7 17.87 15.05 -7.45
N ARG A 8 17.77 14.16 -6.47
CA ARG A 8 17.16 12.82 -6.64
C ARG A 8 15.67 12.85 -7.00
N MET A 9 14.96 13.92 -6.66
CA MET A 9 13.53 14.03 -6.99
C MET A 9 13.28 14.11 -8.49
N ARG A 10 14.28 14.48 -9.30
CA ARG A 10 14.18 14.44 -10.78
C ARG A 10 13.97 13.03 -11.33
N ASN A 11 14.28 11.99 -10.57
CA ASN A 11 14.17 10.59 -11.00
C ASN A 11 12.86 9.93 -10.57
N ILE A 12 11.99 10.64 -9.83
CA ILE A 12 10.69 10.12 -9.44
C ILE A 12 9.82 10.06 -10.69
N ARG A 13 9.39 8.85 -11.06
CA ARG A 13 8.43 8.63 -12.14
C ARG A 13 7.14 8.09 -11.53
N ALA A 14 6.00 8.56 -12.02
CA ALA A 14 4.76 7.84 -11.80
C ALA A 14 4.87 6.48 -12.49
N THR A 15 4.37 5.42 -11.85
CA THR A 15 4.35 4.08 -12.44
C THR A 15 2.98 3.80 -13.02
N GLU A 16 2.92 3.29 -14.24
CA GLU A 16 1.69 2.89 -14.93
C GLU A 16 0.91 1.85 -14.12
N ILE A 17 1.64 1.01 -13.36
CA ILE A 17 1.08 0.03 -12.42
C ILE A 17 0.18 0.70 -11.37
N ARG A 18 0.53 1.90 -10.86
CA ARG A 18 -0.30 2.59 -9.86
C ARG A 18 -1.63 3.07 -10.43
N GLU A 19 -1.66 3.49 -11.69
CA GLU A 19 -2.91 3.89 -12.35
C GLU A 19 -3.77 2.67 -12.66
N LEU A 20 -3.17 1.56 -13.11
CA LEU A 20 -3.87 0.29 -13.29
C LEU A 20 -4.48 -0.21 -11.97
N LEU A 21 -3.74 -0.14 -10.86
CA LEU A 21 -4.24 -0.53 -9.54
C LEU A 21 -5.45 0.30 -9.06
N LYS A 22 -5.63 1.55 -9.52
CA LYS A 22 -6.83 2.32 -9.19
C LYS A 22 -8.06 1.77 -9.90
N LEU A 23 -7.90 1.33 -11.15
CA LEU A 23 -9.00 0.76 -11.94
C LEU A 23 -9.49 -0.57 -11.36
N THR A 24 -8.59 -1.39 -10.82
CA THR A 24 -8.94 -2.69 -10.22
C THR A 24 -9.72 -2.57 -8.91
N GLN A 25 -9.79 -1.39 -8.30
CA GLN A 25 -10.62 -1.13 -7.12
C GLN A 25 -12.07 -0.74 -7.46
N MET A 26 -12.38 -0.55 -8.73
CA MET A 26 -13.75 -0.26 -9.19
C MET A 26 -14.55 -1.56 -9.23
N PRO A 27 -15.70 -1.67 -8.53
CA PRO A 27 -16.50 -2.91 -8.45
C PRO A 27 -16.92 -3.49 -9.80
N GLU A 28 -17.07 -2.65 -10.82
CA GLU A 28 -17.44 -3.00 -12.20
C GLU A 28 -16.27 -3.56 -13.03
N VAL A 29 -15.03 -3.52 -12.52
CA VAL A 29 -13.82 -3.97 -13.22
C VAL A 29 -13.40 -5.36 -12.74
N ILE A 30 -13.34 -6.32 -13.65
CA ILE A 30 -12.75 -7.64 -13.39
C ILE A 30 -11.25 -7.58 -13.71
N SER A 31 -10.41 -7.64 -12.67
CA SER A 31 -8.95 -7.62 -12.82
C SER A 31 -8.36 -9.02 -12.93
N PHE A 32 -7.83 -9.37 -14.10
CA PHE A 32 -6.92 -10.53 -14.27
C PHE A 32 -5.44 -10.16 -14.09
N ALA A 33 -5.14 -8.88 -13.80
CA ALA A 33 -3.78 -8.46 -13.48
C ALA A 33 -3.37 -9.14 -12.16
N GLY A 34 -2.45 -10.11 -12.26
CA GLY A 34 -1.91 -10.82 -11.12
C GLY A 34 -1.07 -9.93 -10.21
N GLY A 35 -0.89 -10.34 -8.95
CA GLY A 35 0.01 -9.68 -8.00
C GLY A 35 -0.68 -8.98 -6.83
N MET A 36 -2.01 -8.88 -6.82
CA MET A 36 -2.76 -8.51 -5.62
C MET A 36 -3.24 -9.77 -4.88
N PRO A 37 -2.92 -9.93 -3.59
CA PRO A 37 -3.47 -11.01 -2.79
C PRO A 37 -5.00 -10.85 -2.64
N ALA A 38 -5.71 -11.98 -2.55
CA ALA A 38 -7.16 -11.97 -2.31
C ALA A 38 -7.47 -11.37 -0.92
N SER A 39 -8.40 -10.43 -0.88
CA SER A 39 -8.70 -9.62 0.31
C SER A 39 -9.20 -10.45 1.51
N GLU A 40 -9.89 -11.53 1.23
CA GLU A 40 -10.47 -12.49 2.15
C GLU A 40 -9.43 -13.42 2.79
N LEU A 41 -8.23 -13.52 2.21
CA LEU A 41 -7.13 -14.32 2.76
C LEU A 41 -6.33 -13.56 3.83
N PHE A 42 -6.58 -12.27 4.01
CA PHE A 42 -5.92 -11.51 5.06
C PHE A 42 -6.53 -11.82 6.43
N SER A 43 -5.68 -12.22 7.38
CA SER A 43 -6.04 -12.45 8.79
C SER A 43 -6.26 -11.12 9.54
N VAL A 44 -7.29 -10.35 9.17
CA VAL A 44 -7.57 -9.01 9.72
C VAL A 44 -7.70 -9.03 11.25
N ASP A 45 -8.29 -10.08 11.82
CA ASP A 45 -8.47 -10.19 13.27
C ASP A 45 -7.16 -10.39 14.04
N GLU A 46 -6.20 -11.13 13.47
CA GLU A 46 -4.86 -11.25 14.03
C GLU A 46 -4.12 -9.91 14.01
N PHE A 47 -4.24 -9.15 12.91
CA PHE A 47 -3.70 -7.79 12.85
C PHE A 47 -4.35 -6.86 13.89
N ARG A 48 -5.68 -6.97 14.11
CA ARG A 48 -6.37 -6.20 15.14
C ARG A 48 -5.91 -6.56 16.55
N LYS A 49 -5.72 -7.85 16.84
CA LYS A 49 -5.18 -8.32 18.12
C LYS A 49 -3.77 -7.80 18.36
N ALA A 50 -2.89 -7.90 17.36
CA ALA A 50 -1.53 -7.37 17.45
C ALA A 50 -1.52 -5.85 17.69
N ARG A 51 -2.34 -5.09 16.94
CA ARG A 51 -2.48 -3.64 17.12
C ARG A 51 -2.94 -3.25 18.52
N ASN A 52 -3.95 -3.95 19.06
CA ASN A 52 -4.52 -3.67 20.37
C ASN A 52 -3.71 -4.32 21.52
N GLY A 53 -2.76 -5.19 21.19
CA GLY A 53 -1.81 -5.75 22.14
C GLY A 53 -0.95 -4.65 22.75
N ASN A 54 -0.61 -4.81 24.01
CA ASN A 54 0.32 -3.91 24.68
C ASN A 54 1.71 -4.15 24.03
N TRP A 55 2.09 -3.29 23.08
CA TRP A 55 3.41 -3.26 22.46
C TRP A 55 4.43 -2.91 23.54
N ARG A 56 4.77 -3.88 24.38
CA ARG A 56 5.84 -3.73 25.36
C ARG A 56 7.09 -3.42 24.57
N HIS A 57 7.62 -2.22 24.79
CA HIS A 57 8.98 -1.83 24.43
C HIS A 57 9.96 -2.65 25.28
N ASP A 58 9.93 -3.98 25.15
CA ASP A 58 10.95 -4.85 25.71
C ASP A 58 12.06 -4.99 24.64
N ILE A 59 12.65 -3.85 24.28
CA ILE A 59 13.92 -3.79 23.56
C ILE A 59 14.72 -2.63 24.16
N ILE A 60 15.50 -2.97 25.20
CA ILE A 60 16.88 -2.48 25.34
C ILE A 60 17.75 -3.54 24.67
#